data_AF-A0A7J4SF23-F1
#
_entry.id   AF-A0A7J4SF23-F1
#
_cell.length_a   1.000
_cell.length_b   1.000
_cell.length_c   1.000
_cell.angle_alpha   90.00
_cell.angle_beta   90.00
_cell.angle_gamma   90.00
#
_symmetry.space_group_name_H-M   'P 1'
#
loop_
_entity.id
_entity.type
_entity.pdbx_description
1 polymer ?
#
loop_
_entity_poly.entity_id
_entity_poly.type
_entity_poly.pdbx_seq_one_letter_code
_entity_poly.pdbx_strand_id
1 'polypeptide(L)'
;FEFSMLLGGIDETHLAAYGAGIGAILVAAAVGLIPGCGPQIIVMTSYIEGILGFPGLVSNAISQDGDALFPLLVRHRAASLWATLHTALPAVLTGFLLFAMG
;
A
#
# COMPACT_ATOMS: atom_id res chain seq x y z
N PHE A 1 -17.23 -13.91 5.26
CA PHE A 1 -15.88 -13.95 5.87
C PHE A 1 -15.22 -15.28 5.54
N GLU A 2 -15.74 -16.41 5.99
CA GLU A 2 -15.25 -17.73 5.55
C GLU A 2 -15.44 -18.01 4.04
N PHE A 3 -16.62 -17.68 3.49
CA PHE A 3 -16.91 -17.94 2.07
C PHE A 3 -16.02 -17.14 1.09
N SER A 4 -15.53 -15.97 1.52
CA SER A 4 -14.56 -15.17 0.77
C SER A 4 -13.12 -15.68 0.90
N MET A 5 -12.80 -16.35 1.99
CA MET A 5 -11.48 -17.00 2.20
C MET A 5 -11.36 -18.27 1.36
N LEU A 6 -12.44 -19.06 1.27
CA LEU A 6 -12.54 -20.30 0.49
C LEU A 6 -12.39 -20.11 -1.03
N LEU A 7 -12.92 -19.02 -1.59
CA LEU A 7 -12.75 -18.69 -3.02
C LEU A 7 -11.39 -18.02 -3.32
N GLY A 8 -10.74 -17.44 -2.31
CA GLY A 8 -9.47 -16.71 -2.44
C GLY A 8 -8.22 -17.56 -2.22
N GLY A 9 -8.35 -18.81 -1.74
CA GLY A 9 -7.20 -19.66 -1.39
C GLY A 9 -6.38 -19.13 -0.21
N ILE A 10 -6.98 -18.28 0.63
CA ILE A 10 -6.29 -17.56 1.71
C ILE A 10 -6.49 -18.34 3.01
N ASP A 11 -5.44 -19.03 3.46
CA ASP A 11 -5.41 -19.78 4.72
C ASP A 11 -5.35 -18.84 5.94
N GLU A 12 -5.83 -19.26 7.11
CA GLU A 12 -5.80 -18.45 8.34
C GLU A 12 -4.37 -18.08 8.74
N THR A 13 -3.43 -18.95 8.37
CA THR A 13 -1.98 -18.77 8.53
C THR A 13 -1.42 -17.61 7.70
N HIS A 14 -2.00 -17.32 6.52
CA HIS A 14 -1.60 -16.19 5.67
C HIS A 14 -2.13 -14.85 6.20
N LEU A 15 -3.34 -14.82 6.75
CA LEU A 15 -3.84 -13.62 7.46
C LEU A 15 -3.04 -13.35 8.75
N ALA A 16 -2.67 -14.40 9.48
CA ALA A 16 -1.89 -14.30 10.70
C ALA A 16 -0.41 -13.92 10.46
N ALA A 17 0.16 -14.29 9.31
CA ALA A 17 1.54 -13.98 8.94
C ALA A 17 1.70 -12.64 8.19
N TYR A 18 0.71 -12.21 7.39
CA TYR A 18 0.85 -11.08 6.46
C TYR A 18 -0.15 -9.93 6.64
N GLY A 19 -1.00 -9.94 7.68
CA GLY A 19 -1.73 -8.77 8.19
C GLY A 19 -2.80 -8.16 7.26
N ALA A 20 -4.03 -8.08 7.77
CA ALA A 20 -5.20 -7.34 7.24
C ALA A 20 -5.71 -7.64 5.80
N GLY A 21 -5.03 -8.51 5.04
CA GLY A 21 -5.49 -9.04 3.75
C GLY A 21 -5.38 -8.06 2.57
N ILE A 22 -5.96 -8.43 1.42
CA ILE A 22 -5.94 -7.66 0.17
C ILE A 22 -6.36 -6.19 0.34
N GLY A 23 -7.36 -5.92 1.19
CA GLY A 23 -7.82 -4.56 1.45
C GLY A 23 -6.73 -3.66 2.03
N ALA A 24 -5.83 -4.21 2.83
CA ALA A 24 -4.73 -3.48 3.44
C ALA A 24 -3.71 -2.97 2.41
N ILE A 25 -3.50 -3.71 1.31
CA ILE A 25 -2.62 -3.30 0.21
C ILE A 25 -3.13 -2.02 -0.45
N LEU A 26 -4.44 -1.97 -0.72
CA LEU A 26 -5.09 -0.83 -1.36
C LEU A 26 -5.12 0.39 -0.44
N VAL A 27 -5.42 0.18 0.84
CA VAL A 27 -5.41 1.25 1.86
C VAL A 27 -3.99 1.78 2.05
N ALA A 28 -3.00 0.90 2.19
CA ALA A 28 -1.60 1.31 2.37
C ALA A 28 -1.05 2.06 1.13
N ALA A 29 -1.39 1.61 -0.08
CA ALA A 29 -1.12 2.38 -1.30
C ALA A 29 -1.77 3.76 -1.23
N ALA A 30 -3.08 3.84 -0.94
CA ALA A 30 -3.82 5.09 -0.86
C ALA A 30 -3.23 6.08 0.17
N VAL A 31 -2.74 5.58 1.31
CA VAL A 31 -2.04 6.39 2.30
C VAL A 31 -0.71 6.93 1.76
N GLY A 32 -0.01 6.17 0.90
CA GLY A 32 1.23 6.60 0.26
C GLY A 32 1.04 7.74 -0.74
N LEU A 33 -0.17 7.93 -1.28
CA LEU A 33 -0.51 9.06 -2.13
C LEU A 33 -0.55 10.39 -1.37
N ILE A 34 -0.62 10.36 -0.04
CA ILE A 34 -0.62 11.56 0.80
C ILE A 34 0.82 12.08 0.89
N PRO A 35 1.11 13.30 0.41
CA PRO A 35 2.46 13.84 0.45
C PRO A 35 2.94 14.10 1.89
N GLY A 36 4.23 13.92 2.12
CA GLY A 36 4.87 14.07 3.44
C GLY A 36 5.45 12.78 4.01
N CYS A 37 6.27 12.91 5.06
CA CYS A 37 6.83 11.76 5.78
C CYS A 37 5.87 11.17 6.83
N GLY A 38 4.92 11.94 7.34
CA GLY A 38 3.98 11.52 8.39
C GLY A 38 3.18 10.27 8.04
N PRO A 39 2.49 10.22 6.89
CA PRO A 39 1.75 9.02 6.45
C PRO A 39 2.61 7.76 6.40
N GLN A 40 3.85 7.85 5.89
CA GLN A 40 4.80 6.74 5.82
C GLN A 40 5.20 6.24 7.22
N ILE A 41 5.40 7.15 8.18
CA ILE A 41 5.73 6.78 9.56
C ILE A 41 4.60 5.96 10.17
N ILE A 42 3.33 6.38 9.98
CA ILE A 42 2.16 5.66 10.49
C ILE A 42 2.12 4.23 9.92
N VAL A 43 2.32 4.08 8.62
CA VAL A 43 2.32 2.77 7.96
C VAL A 43 3.47 1.88 8.47
N MET A 44 4.68 2.44 8.63
CA MET A 44 5.82 1.72 9.18
C MET A 44 5.57 1.29 10.63
N THR A 45 4.97 2.15 11.46
CA THR A 45 4.62 1.78 12.83
C THR A 45 3.56 0.68 12.87
N SER A 46 2.54 0.74 12.01
CA SER A 46 1.54 -0.34 11.89
C SER A 46 2.15 -1.67 11.46
N TYR A 47 3.21 -1.64 10.65
CA TYR A 47 3.97 -2.84 10.30
C TYR A 47 4.76 -3.40 11.49
N ILE A 48 5.47 -2.53 12.23
CA ILE A 48 6.22 -2.93 13.43
C ILE A 48 5.30 -3.50 14.51
N GLU A 49 4.10 -2.95 14.65
CA GLU A 49 3.07 -3.40 15.60
C GLU A 49 2.34 -4.69 15.14
N GLY A 50 2.65 -5.21 13.94
CA GLY A 50 2.05 -6.43 13.39
C GLY A 50 0.61 -6.26 12.89
N ILE A 51 0.12 -5.02 12.77
CA ILE A 51 -1.22 -4.70 12.26
C ILE A 51 -1.26 -4.82 10.73
N LEU A 52 -0.21 -4.31 10.08
CA LEU A 52 -0.02 -4.37 8.63
C LEU A 52 1.09 -5.36 8.31
N GLY A 53 0.92 -6.25 7.34
CA GLY A 53 2.03 -7.10 6.92
C GLY A 53 2.81 -6.58 5.72
N PHE A 54 3.79 -7.37 5.33
CA PHE A 54 4.82 -7.00 4.37
C PHE A 54 4.29 -6.54 3.00
N PRO A 55 3.28 -7.20 2.38
CA PRO A 55 2.73 -6.75 1.10
C PRO A 55 2.13 -5.34 1.16
N GLY A 56 1.46 -5.00 2.27
CA GLY A 56 0.91 -3.67 2.51
C GLY A 56 2.01 -2.61 2.68
N LEU A 57 3.06 -2.94 3.43
CA LEU A 57 4.22 -2.06 3.60
C LEU A 57 4.92 -1.76 2.26
N VAL A 58 5.18 -2.78 1.44
CA VAL A 58 5.83 -2.61 0.13
C VAL A 58 4.97 -1.78 -0.81
N SER A 59 3.65 -2.05 -0.83
CA SER A 59 2.69 -1.27 -1.61
C SER A 59 2.75 0.22 -1.23
N ASN A 60 2.71 0.54 0.07
CA ASN A 60 2.85 1.92 0.53
C ASN A 60 4.19 2.54 0.11
N ALA A 61 5.30 1.84 0.33
CA ALA A 61 6.64 2.34 0.03
C ALA A 61 6.85 2.68 -1.46
N ILE A 62 6.25 1.92 -2.39
CA ILE A 62 6.34 2.19 -3.83
C ILE A 62 5.44 3.36 -4.24
N SER A 63 4.27 3.49 -3.62
CA SER A 63 3.29 4.54 -3.96
C SER A 63 3.67 5.95 -3.44
N GLN A 64 4.68 6.05 -2.59
CA GLN A 64 5.00 7.28 -1.86
C GLN A 64 5.86 8.24 -2.70
N ASP A 65 5.24 9.30 -3.23
CA ASP A 65 5.93 10.38 -3.98
C ASP A 65 6.68 11.37 -3.05
N GLY A 66 6.37 11.36 -1.74
CA GLY A 66 7.02 12.16 -0.71
C GLY A 66 6.80 13.68 -0.82
N ASP A 67 7.75 14.46 -0.31
CA ASP A 67 7.66 15.93 -0.27
C ASP A 67 7.77 16.56 -1.68
N ALA A 68 8.32 15.83 -2.65
CA ALA A 68 8.45 16.28 -4.04
C ALA A 68 7.10 16.53 -4.71
N LEU A 69 6.03 15.90 -4.21
CA LEU A 69 4.68 16.09 -4.72
C LEU A 69 4.11 17.48 -4.33
N PHE A 70 4.56 18.11 -3.24
CA PHE A 70 4.03 19.42 -2.81
C PHE A 70 4.28 20.52 -3.87
N PRO A 71 5.52 20.78 -4.35
CA PRO A 71 5.73 21.78 -5.39
C PRO A 71 5.07 21.41 -6.72
N LEU A 72 5.04 20.11 -7.05
CA LEU A 72 4.45 19.62 -8.29
C LEU A 72 2.94 19.84 -8.34
N LEU A 73 2.24 19.60 -7.22
CA LEU A 73 0.80 19.83 -7.10
C LEU A 73 0.45 21.32 -7.23
N VAL A 74 1.31 22.20 -6.72
CA VAL A 74 1.15 23.66 -6.84
C VAL A 74 1.42 24.13 -8.26
N ARG A 75 2.47 23.62 -8.91
CA ARG A 75 2.90 24.10 -10.23
C ARG A 75 2.08 23.51 -11.38
N HIS A 76 1.77 22.21 -11.35
CA HIS A 76 1.17 21.50 -12.47
C HIS A 76 0.35 20.28 -12.03
N ARG A 77 -0.90 20.51 -11.63
CA ARG A 77 -1.81 19.47 -11.10
C ARG A 77 -1.99 18.25 -12.01
N ALA A 78 -2.02 18.43 -13.31
CA ALA A 78 -2.12 17.30 -14.24
C ALA A 78 -0.88 16.41 -14.16
N ALA A 79 0.31 17.01 -14.03
CA ALA A 79 1.56 16.27 -13.92
C ALA A 79 1.67 15.56 -12.56
N SER A 80 1.18 16.16 -11.48
CA SER A 80 1.13 15.48 -10.18
C SER A 80 0.21 14.26 -10.20
N LEU A 81 -0.97 14.36 -10.80
CA LEU A 81 -1.86 13.20 -10.96
C LEU A 81 -1.21 12.08 -11.79
N TRP A 82 -0.52 12.44 -12.87
CA TRP A 82 0.21 11.47 -13.69
C TRP A 82 1.37 10.82 -12.93
N ALA A 83 2.14 11.57 -12.15
CA ALA A 83 3.22 11.04 -11.32
C ALA A 83 2.67 10.02 -10.31
N THR A 84 1.61 10.40 -9.59
CA THR A 84 0.96 9.54 -8.60
C THR A 84 0.36 8.28 -9.22
N LEU A 85 -0.21 8.34 -10.42
CA LEU A 85 -0.67 7.16 -11.14
C LEU A 85 0.47 6.19 -11.49
N HIS A 86 1.63 6.74 -11.89
CA HIS A 86 2.81 5.95 -12.24
C HIS A 86 3.43 5.23 -11.05
N THR A 87 3.23 5.71 -9.82
CA THR A 87 3.71 5.06 -8.59
C THR A 87 2.63 4.17 -7.97
N ALA A 88 1.37 4.59 -7.98
CA ALA A 88 0.26 3.82 -7.42
C ALA A 88 -0.02 2.50 -8.16
N LEU A 89 0.06 2.47 -9.49
CA LEU A 89 -0.16 1.24 -10.27
C LEU A 89 0.88 0.14 -9.97
N PRO A 90 2.20 0.38 -10.08
CA PRO A 90 3.18 -0.63 -9.73
C PRO A 90 3.16 -0.99 -8.24
N ALA A 91 2.83 -0.06 -7.35
CA ALA A 91 2.66 -0.33 -5.93
C ALA A 91 1.59 -1.40 -5.66
N VAL A 92 0.40 -1.20 -6.21
CA VAL A 92 -0.71 -2.14 -6.03
C VAL A 92 -0.40 -3.48 -6.69
N LEU A 93 0.18 -3.48 -7.90
CA LEU A 93 0.56 -4.70 -8.60
C LEU A 93 1.60 -5.52 -7.83
N THR A 94 2.66 -4.88 -7.33
CA THR A 94 3.70 -5.56 -6.55
C THR A 94 3.18 -6.01 -5.19
N GLY A 95 2.35 -5.22 -4.52
CA GLY A 95 1.68 -5.63 -3.28
C GLY A 95 0.82 -6.88 -3.48
N PHE A 96 0.02 -6.93 -4.56
CA PHE A 96 -0.76 -8.12 -4.89
C PHE A 96 0.11 -9.33 -5.24
N LEU A 97 1.19 -9.12 -5.99
CA LEU A 97 2.14 -10.18 -6.32
C LEU A 97 2.76 -10.77 -5.06
N LEU A 98 3.22 -9.92 -4.14
CA LEU A 98 3.80 -10.36 -2.87
C LEU A 98 2.79 -11.08 -1.98
N PHE A 99 1.54 -10.62 -1.97
CA PHE A 99 0.46 -11.31 -1.27
C PHE A 99 0.11 -12.66 -1.90
N ALA A 100 0.27 -12.83 -3.21
CA ALA A 100 0.03 -14.10 -3.88
C ALA A 100 1.21 -15.09 -3.79
N MET A 101 2.43 -14.59 -3.57
CA MET A 101 3.65 -15.40 -3.38
C MET A 101 3.83 -15.87 -1.92
N GLY A 102 3.15 -15.20 -1.00
CA GLY A 102 3.05 -15.54 0.42
C GLY A 102 1.60 -15.67 0.75
#